data_AF-A0A969NGM0-F1
#
_entry.id   AF-A0A969NGM0-F1
#
_cell.length_a   1.000
_cell.length_b   1.000
_cell.length_c   1.000
_cell.angle_alpha   90.00
_cell.angle_beta   90.00
_cell.angle_gamma   90.00
#
_symmetry.space_group_name_H-M   'P 1'
#
loop_
_entity.id
_entity.type
_entity.pdbx_description
1 polymer ?
#
loop_
_entity_poly.entity_id
_entity_poly.type
_entity_poly.pdbx_seq_one_letter_code
_entity_poly.pdbx_strand_id
1 'polypeptide(L)'
;LIETPVIIGSYKEGTTPICESHRIIVIDIKGSADLRKKISGNQLPDYIIFNEVKSNFTIGQNNLTSLKGAPRIVRGSFDCSFNKLTNLSDGPAKVSGDYFAERNPLALITKDNFKTSLKGTLYMD
;
A
#
# COMPACT_ATOMS: atom_id res chain seq x y z
N LEU A 1 -1.26 -29.80 8.53
CA LEU A 1 -2.26 -28.92 9.14
C LEU A 1 -1.52 -27.72 9.71
N ILE A 2 -1.47 -26.61 8.99
CA ILE A 2 -1.16 -25.33 9.61
C ILE A 2 -2.40 -24.48 9.34
N GLU A 3 -3.35 -24.62 10.25
CA GLU A 3 -4.45 -23.68 10.36
C GLU A 3 -3.87 -22.31 10.74
N THR A 4 -4.50 -21.27 10.21
CA THR A 4 -4.05 -19.89 10.06
C THR A 4 -3.83 -19.14 11.39
N PRO A 5 -3.19 -17.96 11.32
CA PRO A 5 -3.73 -16.80 12.01
C PRO A 5 -4.39 -15.89 10.96
N VAL A 6 -5.72 -16.02 10.88
CA VAL A 6 -6.58 -14.94 10.41
C VAL A 6 -6.67 -13.95 11.56
N ILE A 7 -6.13 -12.74 11.42
CA ILE A 7 -6.42 -11.65 12.35
C ILE A 7 -7.42 -10.72 11.69
N ILE A 8 -8.71 -11.01 11.92
CA ILE A 8 -9.80 -10.04 11.74
C ILE A 8 -9.80 -9.18 13.00
N GLY A 9 -9.32 -7.94 12.91
CA GLY A 9 -9.29 -7.04 14.06
C GLY A 9 -9.36 -5.57 13.65
N SER A 10 -10.38 -4.87 14.15
CA SER A 10 -10.47 -3.41 14.15
C SER A 10 -9.37 -2.82 15.03
N TYR A 11 -8.53 -1.95 14.48
CA TYR A 11 -7.52 -1.22 15.24
C TYR A 11 -8.22 -0.32 16.27
N LYS A 12 -8.01 -0.59 17.57
CA LYS A 12 -8.26 0.38 18.65
C LYS A 12 -6.92 1.00 19.03
N GLU A 13 -6.90 2.32 19.03
CA GLU A 13 -5.76 3.14 19.45
C GLU A 13 -5.38 2.80 20.92
N GLY A 14 -4.07 2.63 21.20
CA GLY A 14 -3.56 2.59 22.58
C GLY A 14 -3.10 1.25 23.17
N THR A 15 -2.87 0.19 22.39
CA THR A 15 -2.15 -1.00 22.90
C THR A 15 -0.93 -1.29 22.05
N THR A 16 0.27 -1.16 22.65
CA THR A 16 1.52 -1.69 22.10
C THR A 16 1.64 -3.15 22.51
N PRO A 17 1.68 -4.11 21.57
CA PRO A 17 2.00 -5.49 21.91
C PRO A 17 3.48 -5.62 22.27
N ILE A 18 3.70 -6.19 23.45
CA ILE A 18 4.98 -6.59 24.04
C ILE A 18 5.65 -7.63 23.12
N CYS A 19 6.95 -7.46 22.89
CA CYS A 19 7.74 -8.24 21.94
C CYS A 19 7.82 -9.73 22.30
N GLU A 20 7.22 -10.60 21.48
CA GLU A 20 7.71 -11.95 21.21
C GLU A 20 7.41 -12.32 19.74
N SER A 21 8.47 -12.52 18.95
CA SER A 21 8.49 -12.96 17.53
C SER A 21 8.25 -11.88 16.48
N HIS A 22 9.12 -11.84 15.47
CA HIS A 22 9.01 -11.12 14.20
C HIS A 22 7.74 -11.50 13.41
N ARG A 23 6.55 -11.15 13.93
CA ARG A 23 5.27 -11.45 13.30
C ARG A 23 4.96 -10.37 12.28
N ILE A 24 4.79 -10.80 11.03
CA ILE A 24 4.17 -9.99 9.99
C ILE A 24 2.68 -9.86 10.31
N ILE A 25 2.20 -8.64 10.40
CA ILE A 25 0.79 -8.30 10.59
C ILE A 25 0.18 -8.07 9.21
N VAL A 26 -0.83 -8.86 8.88
CA VAL A 26 -1.59 -8.72 7.63
C VAL A 26 -2.93 -8.06 7.93
N ILE A 27 -3.25 -6.99 7.20
CA ILE A 27 -4.43 -6.14 7.44
C ILE A 27 -5.35 -6.17 6.23
N ASP A 28 -6.62 -6.54 6.46
CA ASP A 28 -7.71 -6.37 5.49
C ASP A 28 -8.60 -5.17 5.90
N ILE A 29 -8.84 -4.26 4.96
CA ILE A 29 -9.61 -3.03 5.19
C ILE A 29 -10.96 -3.15 4.47
N LYS A 30 -12.05 -3.17 5.25
CA LYS A 30 -13.43 -3.26 4.73
C LYS A 30 -13.92 -1.98 4.03
N GLY A 31 -13.23 -0.86 4.19
CA GLY A 31 -13.56 0.43 3.58
C GLY A 31 -12.37 1.04 2.84
N SER A 32 -12.23 2.36 2.95
CA SER A 32 -11.06 3.09 2.46
C SER A 32 -10.03 3.29 3.58
N ALA A 33 -8.77 3.48 3.20
CA ALA A 33 -7.74 3.96 4.12
C ALA A 33 -7.03 5.18 3.54
N ASP A 34 -6.79 6.17 4.42
CA ASP A 34 -6.08 7.40 4.09
C ASP A 34 -4.88 7.59 5.02
N LEU A 35 -3.70 7.39 4.44
CA LEU A 35 -2.37 7.54 5.01
C LEU A 35 -1.62 8.76 4.45
N ARG A 36 -2.33 9.68 3.78
CA ARG A 36 -1.74 10.88 3.20
C ARG A 36 -1.10 11.75 4.28
N LYS A 37 0.19 12.10 4.12
CA LYS A 37 0.98 12.86 5.11
C LYS A 37 1.06 12.23 6.51
N LYS A 38 0.77 10.93 6.65
CA LYS A 38 0.77 10.25 7.96
C LYS A 38 2.03 9.42 8.22
N ILE A 39 2.92 9.26 7.24
CA ILE A 39 4.13 8.45 7.37
C ILE A 39 5.34 9.36 7.63
N SER A 40 5.92 9.26 8.83
CA SER A 40 7.08 10.07 9.25
C SER A 40 8.42 9.58 8.67
N GLY A 41 8.45 8.41 8.04
CA GLY A 41 9.62 7.81 7.38
C GLY A 41 9.51 7.74 5.85
N ASN A 42 10.36 6.91 5.26
CA ASN A 42 10.43 6.67 3.81
C ASN A 42 9.85 5.31 3.37
N GLN A 43 9.22 4.59 4.30
CA GLN A 43 8.57 3.30 4.07
C GLN A 43 7.48 3.06 5.13
N LEU A 44 6.53 2.17 4.82
CA LEU A 44 5.69 1.57 5.85
C LEU A 44 6.55 0.67 6.76
N PRO A 45 6.15 0.44 8.03
CA PRO A 45 6.84 -0.52 8.88
C PRO A 45 6.88 -1.90 8.21
N ASP A 46 8.05 -2.54 8.21
CA ASP A 46 8.30 -3.80 7.48
C ASP A 46 7.54 -5.00 8.05
N TYR A 47 7.02 -4.88 9.26
CA TYR A 47 6.15 -5.84 9.92
C TYR A 47 4.66 -5.65 9.57
N ILE A 48 4.27 -4.67 8.73
CA ILE A 48 2.89 -4.46 8.29
C ILE A 48 2.76 -4.77 6.79
N ILE A 49 1.74 -5.55 6.44
CA ILE A 49 1.30 -5.77 5.07
C ILE A 49 -0.20 -5.50 4.99
N PHE A 50 -0.61 -4.55 4.17
CA PHE A 50 -2.00 -4.44 3.77
C PHE A 50 -2.28 -5.53 2.71
N ASN A 51 -3.28 -6.38 2.91
CA ASN A 51 -3.63 -7.43 1.96
C ASN A 51 -4.74 -6.97 1.01
N GLU A 52 -5.98 -6.84 1.48
CA GLU A 52 -7.09 -6.38 0.65
C GLU A 52 -7.77 -5.11 1.21
N VAL A 53 -8.01 -4.14 0.34
CA VAL A 53 -8.78 -2.92 0.63
C VAL A 53 -10.04 -2.93 -0.24
N LYS A 54 -11.22 -2.92 0.38
CA LYS A 54 -12.52 -3.01 -0.32
C LYS A 54 -12.93 -1.71 -1.01
N SER A 55 -12.28 -0.60 -0.73
CA SER A 55 -12.47 0.68 -1.42
C SER A 55 -11.12 1.31 -1.77
N ASN A 56 -10.96 2.63 -1.61
CA ASN A 56 -9.77 3.38 -2.00
C ASN A 56 -8.64 3.26 -0.97
N PHE A 57 -7.40 3.29 -1.44
CA PHE A 57 -6.23 3.37 -0.56
C PHE A 57 -5.33 4.53 -0.98
N THR A 58 -5.18 5.50 -0.08
CA THR A 58 -4.40 6.71 -0.30
C THR A 58 -3.18 6.70 0.59
N ILE A 59 -1.99 6.82 0.01
CA ILE A 59 -0.69 6.92 0.67
C ILE A 59 0.20 8.01 0.06
N GLY A 60 -0.41 8.92 -0.70
CA GLY A 60 0.29 10.05 -1.32
C GLY A 60 0.79 11.11 -0.34
N GLN A 61 1.59 12.05 -0.82
CA GLN A 61 2.17 13.16 -0.04
C GLN A 61 2.97 12.68 1.19
N ASN A 62 3.80 11.65 1.00
CA ASN A 62 4.76 11.18 2.01
C ASN A 62 6.18 11.21 1.39
N ASN A 63 7.18 10.68 2.09
CA ASN A 63 8.55 10.57 1.58
C ASN A 63 8.90 9.14 1.13
N LEU A 64 7.90 8.36 0.70
CA LEU A 64 8.10 6.93 0.44
C LEU A 64 9.06 6.71 -0.74
N THR A 65 9.96 5.74 -0.56
CA THR A 65 10.94 5.31 -1.58
C THR A 65 10.63 3.93 -2.15
N SER A 66 9.76 3.18 -1.48
CA SER A 66 9.20 1.89 -1.89
C SER A 66 7.73 1.81 -1.47
N LEU A 67 6.97 0.95 -2.14
CA LEU A 67 5.59 0.59 -1.78
C LEU A 67 5.52 -0.71 -0.95
N LYS A 68 6.64 -1.21 -0.42
CA LYS A 68 6.65 -2.40 0.44
C LYS A 68 5.65 -2.23 1.59
N GLY A 69 4.82 -3.26 1.78
CA GLY A 69 3.73 -3.25 2.77
C GLY A 69 2.42 -2.63 2.27
N ALA A 70 2.39 -1.98 1.09
CA ALA A 70 1.17 -1.48 0.47
C ALA A 70 0.18 -2.62 0.14
N PRO A 71 -1.12 -2.32 -0.08
CA PRO A 71 -2.14 -3.32 -0.36
C PRO A 71 -1.79 -4.23 -1.52
N ARG A 72 -1.93 -5.54 -1.35
CA ARG A 72 -1.86 -6.48 -2.49
C ARG A 72 -3.03 -6.29 -3.46
N ILE A 73 -4.23 -6.03 -2.96
CA ILE A 73 -5.46 -5.81 -3.74
C ILE A 73 -6.17 -4.53 -3.27
N VAL A 74 -6.49 -3.65 -4.21
CA VAL A 74 -7.35 -2.48 -4.00
C VAL A 74 -8.58 -2.59 -4.91
N ARG A 75 -9.78 -2.59 -4.30
CA ARG A 75 -11.05 -2.67 -5.04
C ARG A 75 -11.56 -1.32 -5.52
N GLY A 76 -11.03 -0.22 -4.98
CA GLY A 76 -11.17 1.13 -5.53
C GLY A 76 -9.89 1.59 -6.22
N SER A 77 -9.60 2.88 -6.08
CA SER A 77 -8.38 3.52 -6.59
C SER A 77 -7.23 3.48 -5.59
N PHE A 78 -6.00 3.45 -6.10
CA PHE A 78 -4.77 3.52 -5.31
C PHE A 78 -4.04 4.83 -5.62
N ASP A 79 -3.82 5.65 -4.60
CA ASP A 79 -3.13 6.95 -4.74
C ASP A 79 -1.82 6.95 -3.95
N CYS A 80 -0.68 6.88 -4.65
CA CYS A 80 0.66 7.05 -4.09
C CYS A 80 1.37 8.29 -4.66
N SER A 81 0.62 9.26 -5.19
CA SER A 81 1.15 10.49 -5.76
C SER A 81 1.98 11.30 -4.76
N PHE A 82 2.90 12.14 -5.24
CA PHE A 82 3.76 12.97 -4.37
C PHE A 82 4.55 12.15 -3.34
N ASN A 83 5.35 11.20 -3.82
CA ASN A 83 6.34 10.47 -3.01
C ASN A 83 7.72 10.55 -3.69
N LYS A 84 8.68 9.75 -3.23
CA LYS A 84 10.05 9.64 -3.78
C LYS A 84 10.28 8.28 -4.45
N LEU A 85 9.21 7.68 -5.01
CA LEU A 85 9.27 6.38 -5.66
C LEU A 85 10.04 6.48 -6.98
N THR A 86 10.97 5.55 -7.21
CA THR A 86 11.69 5.44 -8.49
C THR A 86 11.11 4.36 -9.41
N ASN A 87 10.26 3.50 -8.86
CA ASN A 87 9.54 2.44 -9.54
C ASN A 87 8.25 2.09 -8.77
N LEU A 88 7.42 1.21 -9.34
CA LEU A 88 6.15 0.77 -8.75
C LEU A 88 6.12 -0.76 -8.48
N SER A 89 7.28 -1.43 -8.39
CA SER A 89 7.34 -2.90 -8.33
C SER A 89 6.71 -3.50 -7.07
N ASP A 90 6.76 -2.76 -5.96
CA ASP A 90 6.18 -3.17 -4.68
C ASP A 90 4.72 -2.68 -4.53
N GLY A 91 4.13 -2.11 -5.58
CA GLY A 91 2.75 -1.64 -5.58
C GLY A 91 1.73 -2.78 -5.60
N PRO A 92 0.42 -2.44 -5.55
CA PRO A 92 -0.63 -3.44 -5.58
C PRO A 92 -0.57 -4.34 -6.81
N ALA A 93 -0.81 -5.64 -6.62
CA ALA A 93 -0.93 -6.57 -7.74
C ALA A 93 -2.21 -6.34 -8.56
N LYS A 94 -3.26 -5.80 -7.93
CA LYS A 94 -4.54 -5.50 -8.57
C LYS A 94 -5.16 -4.21 -8.03
N VAL A 95 -5.59 -3.35 -8.95
CA VAL A 95 -6.36 -2.13 -8.66
C VAL A 95 -7.59 -2.10 -9.57
N SER A 96 -8.77 -2.02 -8.98
CA SER A 96 -10.03 -2.06 -9.75
C SER A 96 -10.57 -0.67 -10.13
N GLY A 97 -9.98 0.40 -9.62
CA GLY A 97 -10.15 1.78 -10.08
C GLY A 97 -8.88 2.33 -10.72
N ASP A 98 -8.59 3.61 -10.45
CA ASP A 98 -7.43 4.33 -10.99
C ASP A 98 -6.17 4.14 -10.13
N TYR A 99 -5.01 4.33 -10.76
CA TYR A 99 -3.71 4.31 -10.10
C TYR A 99 -3.05 5.68 -10.27
N PHE A 100 -2.93 6.44 -9.18
CA PHE A 100 -2.29 7.75 -9.17
C PHE A 100 -0.86 7.62 -8.63
N ALA A 101 0.13 7.82 -9.50
CA ALA A 101 1.55 7.81 -9.19
C ALA A 101 2.27 9.09 -9.62
N GLU A 102 1.52 10.12 -10.01
CA GLU A 102 2.01 11.45 -10.40
C GLU A 102 2.99 12.03 -9.38
N ARG A 103 3.92 12.84 -9.87
CA ARG A 103 4.91 13.53 -9.03
C ARG A 103 5.71 12.58 -8.12
N ASN A 104 6.16 11.49 -8.72
CA ASN A 104 7.22 10.62 -8.22
C ASN A 104 8.41 10.68 -9.19
N PRO A 105 9.66 10.56 -8.73
CA PRO A 105 10.84 10.50 -9.60
C PRO A 105 10.96 9.13 -10.30
N LEU A 106 9.88 8.69 -10.95
CA LEU A 106 9.82 7.44 -11.69
C LEU A 106 10.81 7.49 -12.86
N ALA A 107 11.73 6.54 -12.91
CA ALA A 107 12.62 6.42 -14.07
C ALA A 107 11.77 6.17 -15.34
N LEU A 108 12.26 6.60 -16.52
CA LEU A 108 11.58 6.55 -17.83
C LEU A 108 11.04 5.16 -18.28
N ILE A 109 11.22 4.11 -17.46
CA ILE A 109 10.96 2.70 -17.74
C ILE A 109 9.77 2.17 -16.90
N THR A 110 8.80 2.99 -16.52
CA THR A 110 7.67 2.51 -15.69
C THR A 110 6.50 1.95 -16.46
N LYS A 111 6.22 2.40 -17.70
CA LYS A 111 5.10 1.82 -18.49
C LYS A 111 5.34 0.35 -18.80
N ASP A 112 6.56 -0.01 -19.24
CA ASP A 112 6.89 -1.40 -19.61
C ASP A 112 7.08 -2.32 -18.39
N ASN A 113 7.34 -1.75 -17.20
CA ASN A 113 7.53 -2.49 -15.95
C ASN A 113 6.32 -2.47 -15.02
N PHE A 114 5.21 -1.85 -15.41
CA PHE A 114 4.00 -1.80 -14.61
C PHE A 114 3.25 -3.14 -14.69
N LYS A 115 3.34 -3.94 -13.61
CA LYS A 115 2.77 -5.30 -13.54
C LYS A 115 1.38 -5.36 -12.92
N THR A 116 0.87 -4.25 -12.43
CA THR A 116 -0.44 -4.19 -11.76
C THR A 116 -1.55 -4.51 -12.75
N SER A 117 -2.43 -5.45 -12.40
CA SER A 117 -3.71 -5.59 -13.08
C SER A 117 -4.59 -4.39 -12.75
N LEU A 118 -4.64 -3.43 -13.67
CA LEU A 118 -5.36 -2.17 -13.53
C LEU A 118 -6.62 -2.16 -14.40
N LYS A 119 -7.76 -1.77 -13.81
CA LYS A 119 -9.01 -1.56 -14.57
C LYS A 119 -9.22 -0.10 -15.00
N GLY A 120 -8.74 0.85 -14.22
CA GLY A 120 -8.81 2.28 -14.52
C GLY A 120 -7.58 2.78 -15.26
N THR A 121 -7.27 4.06 -15.07
CA THR A 121 -6.15 4.74 -15.72
C THR A 121 -4.94 4.83 -14.78
N LEU A 122 -3.74 4.69 -15.35
CA LEU A 122 -2.48 4.93 -14.66
C LEU A 122 -2.02 6.36 -14.95
N TYR A 123 -1.96 7.19 -13.90
CA TYR A 123 -1.49 8.57 -13.94
C TYR A 123 -0.06 8.63 -13.39
N MET A 124 0.91 9.06 -14.20
CA MET A 124 2.34 9.08 -13.84
C MET A 124 3.05 10.40 -14.16
N ASP A 125 2.35 11.35 -14.78
CA ASP A 125 2.94 12.59 -15.28
C ASP A 125 3.17 13.63 -14.16
#